data_AF-A0A853MED6-F1
#
_entry.id   AF-A0A853MED6-F1
#
_cell.length_a   1.000
_cell.length_b   1.000
_cell.length_c   1.000
_cell.angle_alpha   90.00
_cell.angle_beta   90.00
_cell.angle_gamma   90.00
#
_symmetry.space_group_name_H-M   'P 1'
#
loop_
_entity.id
_entity.type
_entity.pdbx_description
1 polymer ?
#
loop_
_entity_poly.entity_id
_entity_poly.type
_entity_poly.pdbx_seq_one_letter_code
_entity_poly.pdbx_strand_id
1 'polypeptide(L)'
;MEVYCTRPHCPRPQNYFPDLDNITTLQATQQKYCVSCGMPLLLDGRYLPVKLLGIGGFGAAFLARDRRIPGIPNCVVKQFQPSTSLNAAQLDLAQELFEREATVLADVGMNHDQIPYLFAFFPVVVPSLQPGRQDQFFYEENRCYSRGNLLWFCTRGCSPMWGQILTSG
;
A
#
# COMPACT_ATOMS: atom_id res chain seq x y z
N MET A 1 9.89 13.90 9.81
CA MET A 1 9.55 12.55 9.31
C MET A 1 9.62 12.50 7.80
N GLU A 2 10.18 11.44 7.21
CA GLU A 2 10.10 11.17 5.77
C GLU A 2 8.78 10.44 5.45
N VAL A 3 8.08 10.90 4.42
CA VAL A 3 6.86 10.30 3.88
C VAL A 3 7.10 10.00 2.39
N TYR A 4 6.81 8.77 1.99
CA TYR A 4 7.06 8.24 0.66
C TYR A 4 5.82 8.40 -0.22
N CYS A 5 6.00 8.95 -1.42
CA CYS A 5 4.96 9.09 -2.42
C CYS A 5 4.67 7.75 -3.11
N THR A 6 3.41 7.37 -3.15
CA THR A 6 2.93 6.13 -3.78
C THR A 6 2.51 6.31 -5.23
N ARG A 7 2.65 7.51 -5.83
CA ARG A 7 2.40 7.67 -7.27
C ARG A 7 3.45 6.88 -8.07
N PRO A 8 3.02 5.98 -8.98
CA PRO A 8 3.95 5.28 -9.86
C PRO A 8 4.79 6.26 -10.68
N HIS A 9 6.08 5.97 -10.84
CA HIS A 9 7.03 6.79 -11.61
C HIS A 9 7.18 8.24 -11.12
N CYS A 10 6.87 8.53 -9.85
CA CYS A 10 7.17 9.84 -9.27
C CYS A 10 8.70 10.09 -9.31
N PRO A 11 9.18 11.20 -9.90
CA PRO A 11 10.62 11.41 -10.10
C PRO A 11 11.34 11.73 -8.78
N ARG A 12 10.64 12.28 -7.79
CA ARG A 12 11.14 12.50 -6.42
C ARG A 12 10.11 12.03 -5.38
N PRO A 13 10.12 10.74 -5.01
CA PRO A 13 9.07 10.19 -4.15
C PRO A 13 9.25 10.51 -2.66
N GLN A 14 10.45 10.88 -2.21
CA GLN A 14 10.72 11.19 -0.80
C GLN A 14 10.30 12.63 -0.48
N ASN A 15 9.45 12.79 0.53
CA ASN A 15 8.98 14.07 1.04
C ASN A 15 9.32 14.18 2.53
N TYR A 16 9.87 15.30 2.98
CA TYR A 16 10.28 15.47 4.38
C TYR A 16 9.40 16.51 5.08
N PHE A 17 8.82 16.10 6.22
CA PHE A 17 7.91 16.91 7.04
C PHE A 17 8.34 16.86 8.51
N PRO A 18 9.10 17.84 9.01
CA PRO A 18 9.62 17.82 10.39
C PRO A 18 8.52 17.95 11.45
N ASP A 19 7.38 18.57 11.10
CA ASP A 19 6.20 18.68 11.97
C ASP A 19 5.61 17.32 12.35
N LEU A 20 5.80 16.30 11.51
CA LEU A 20 5.27 14.95 11.72
C LEU A 20 6.14 14.07 12.63
N ASP A 21 7.26 14.55 13.17
CA ASP A 21 8.06 13.79 14.13
C ASP A 21 7.40 13.71 15.52
N ASN A 22 6.45 14.60 15.81
CA ASN A 22 5.64 14.55 17.02
C ASN A 22 4.36 13.72 16.80
N ILE A 23 4.08 12.77 17.70
CA ILE A 23 2.90 11.87 17.64
C ILE A 23 1.58 12.65 17.56
N THR A 24 1.40 13.67 18.41
CA THR A 24 0.16 14.46 18.44
C THR A 24 -0.06 15.20 17.13
N THR A 25 0.99 15.83 16.59
CA THR A 25 0.93 16.48 15.28
C THR A 25 0.68 15.46 14.17
N LEU A 26 1.31 14.29 14.22
CA LEU A 26 1.09 13.22 13.27
C LEU A 26 -0.36 12.72 13.32
N GLN A 27 -1.02 12.67 14.47
CA GLN A 27 -2.42 12.28 14.61
C GLN A 27 -3.42 13.35 14.14
N ALA A 28 -3.07 14.63 14.27
CA ALA A 28 -3.96 15.76 13.93
C ALA A 28 -3.65 16.44 12.59
N THR A 29 -2.52 16.14 11.94
CA THR A 29 -2.12 16.69 10.64
C THR A 29 -3.23 16.57 9.58
N GLN A 30 -3.34 17.62 8.78
CA GLN A 30 -4.19 17.63 7.60
C GLN A 30 -3.55 16.87 6.44
N GLN A 31 -4.28 16.77 5.33
CA GLN A 31 -3.76 16.15 4.11
C GLN A 31 -2.44 16.83 3.67
N LYS A 32 -1.43 16.00 3.42
CA LYS A 32 -0.18 16.42 2.78
C LYS A 32 -0.14 15.89 1.36
N TYR A 33 0.61 16.58 0.50
CA TYR A 33 0.75 16.24 -0.91
C TYR A 33 2.22 16.14 -1.28
N CYS A 34 2.52 15.26 -2.23
CA CYS A 34 3.85 15.10 -2.78
C CYS A 34 4.25 16.39 -3.52
N VAL A 35 5.38 16.98 -3.13
CA VAL A 35 5.88 18.22 -3.74
C VAL A 35 6.26 18.02 -5.21
N SER A 36 6.53 16.79 -5.62
CA SER A 36 6.97 16.45 -6.98
C SER A 36 5.84 16.19 -7.96
N CYS A 37 4.69 15.70 -7.50
CA CYS A 37 3.64 15.19 -8.40
C CYS A 37 2.20 15.41 -7.89
N GLY A 38 2.02 16.05 -6.73
CA GLY A 38 0.70 16.34 -6.16
C GLY A 38 -0.05 15.12 -5.62
N MET A 39 0.58 13.94 -5.55
CA MET A 39 -0.06 12.75 -4.96
C MET A 39 -0.41 12.99 -3.47
N PRO A 40 -1.64 12.66 -3.01
CA PRO A 40 -1.96 12.63 -1.59
C PRO A 40 -1.02 11.66 -0.85
N LEU A 41 -0.34 12.16 0.19
CA LEU A 41 0.62 11.35 0.97
C LEU A 41 0.00 10.70 2.20
N LEU A 42 -1.13 11.22 2.66
CA LEU A 42 -1.96 10.59 3.66
C LEU A 42 -3.08 9.82 2.95
N LEU A 43 -3.00 8.49 2.99
CA LEU A 43 -3.94 7.58 2.33
C LEU A 43 -5.12 7.28 3.26
N ASP A 44 -6.36 7.37 2.75
CA ASP A 44 -7.61 7.23 3.53
C ASP A 44 -7.68 8.17 4.76
N GLY A 45 -6.94 9.28 4.75
CA GLY A 45 -6.81 10.14 5.93
C GLY A 45 -6.13 9.46 7.13
N ARG A 46 -5.54 8.27 6.95
CA ARG A 46 -5.10 7.36 8.03
C ARG A 46 -3.65 6.90 7.88
N TYR A 47 -3.26 6.42 6.71
CA TYR A 47 -1.98 5.74 6.53
C TYR A 47 -0.95 6.68 5.91
N LEU A 48 0.22 6.75 6.51
CA LEU A 48 1.37 7.51 5.99
C LEU A 48 2.43 6.53 5.50
N PRO A 49 2.59 6.33 4.19
CA PRO A 49 3.68 5.51 3.64
C PRO A 49 5.02 6.16 3.97
N VAL A 50 5.97 5.40 4.51
CA VAL A 50 7.29 5.90 4.91
C VAL A 50 8.43 5.26 4.12
N LYS A 51 8.19 4.10 3.48
CA LYS A 51 9.22 3.40 2.71
C LYS A 51 8.61 2.41 1.71
N LEU A 52 9.16 2.35 0.49
CA LEU A 52 8.88 1.26 -0.45
C LEU A 52 9.56 -0.03 0.01
N LEU A 53 8.79 -1.11 0.14
CA LEU A 53 9.29 -2.44 0.51
C LEU A 53 9.63 -3.30 -0.70
N GLY A 54 8.85 -3.18 -1.77
CA GLY A 54 9.05 -3.94 -3.00
C GLY A 54 7.98 -3.66 -4.05
N ILE A 55 8.29 -4.02 -5.28
CA ILE A 55 7.38 -3.97 -6.43
C ILE A 55 7.31 -5.38 -6.99
N GLY A 56 6.09 -5.86 -7.26
CA GLY A 56 5.84 -7.15 -7.90
C GLY A 56 4.87 -7.00 -9.08
N GLY A 57 4.55 -8.12 -9.75
CA GLY A 57 3.68 -8.13 -10.94
C GLY A 57 2.28 -7.50 -10.80
N PHE A 58 1.72 -7.42 -9.58
CA PHE A 58 0.37 -6.86 -9.33
C PHE A 58 0.37 -5.53 -8.59
N GLY A 59 1.54 -4.97 -8.24
CA GLY A 59 1.56 -3.74 -7.47
C GLY A 59 2.84 -3.45 -6.70
N ALA A 60 2.74 -2.49 -5.78
CA ALA A 60 3.82 -2.07 -4.90
C ALA A 60 3.40 -2.19 -3.43
N ALA A 61 4.34 -2.60 -2.57
CA ALA A 61 4.14 -2.69 -1.13
C ALA A 61 4.95 -1.63 -0.41
N PHE A 62 4.33 -0.95 0.56
CA PHE A 62 4.92 0.14 1.32
C PHE A 62 4.83 -0.15 2.82
N LEU A 63 5.89 0.14 3.56
CA LEU A 63 5.83 0.31 5.00
C LEU A 63 5.12 1.62 5.26
N ALA A 64 4.10 1.60 6.11
CA ALA A 64 3.32 2.78 6.48
C ALA A 64 3.14 2.89 7.99
N ARG A 65 2.73 4.07 8.44
CA ARG A 65 2.35 4.39 9.81
C ARG A 65 0.84 4.54 9.88
N ASP A 66 0.20 3.83 10.80
CA ASP A 66 -1.23 3.99 11.08
C ASP A 66 -1.44 5.04 12.16
N ARG A 67 -1.84 6.25 11.75
CA ARG A 67 -2.00 7.37 12.69
C ARG A 67 -3.23 7.28 13.59
N ARG A 68 -4.22 6.45 13.24
CA ARG A 68 -5.46 6.36 14.03
C ARG A 68 -5.31 5.46 15.25
N ILE A 69 -4.28 4.62 15.30
CA ILE A 69 -4.00 3.75 16.44
C ILE A 69 -3.00 4.44 17.40
N PRO A 70 -3.27 4.48 18.72
CA PRO A 70 -2.31 4.97 19.71
C PRO A 70 -0.95 4.28 19.59
N GLY A 71 0.13 5.06 19.69
CA GLY A 71 1.50 4.56 19.49
C GLY A 71 1.96 4.49 18.02
N ILE A 72 1.10 4.84 17.07
CA ILE A 72 1.40 4.98 15.62
C ILE A 72 2.20 3.77 15.10
N PRO A 73 1.60 2.56 15.20
CA PRO A 73 2.27 1.34 14.80
C PRO A 73 2.56 1.32 13.29
N ASN A 74 3.55 0.52 12.93
CA ASN A 74 3.83 0.24 11.53
C ASN A 74 2.80 -0.76 10.97
N CYS A 75 2.45 -0.58 9.71
CA CYS A 75 1.65 -1.50 8.90
C CYS A 75 2.22 -1.59 7.48
N VAL A 76 1.66 -2.49 6.68
CA VAL A 76 1.97 -2.56 5.25
C VAL A 76 0.77 -2.11 4.46
N VAL A 77 0.97 -1.13 3.58
CA VAL A 77 -0.03 -0.73 2.60
C VAL A 77 0.43 -1.19 1.23
N LYS A 78 -0.38 -1.99 0.56
CA LYS A 78 -0.16 -2.44 -0.82
C LYS A 78 -0.99 -1.58 -1.75
N GLN A 79 -0.44 -1.24 -2.91
CA GLN A 79 -1.12 -0.54 -3.98
C GLN A 79 -1.29 -1.50 -5.16
N PHE A 80 -2.51 -1.67 -5.64
CA PHE A 80 -2.76 -2.36 -6.90
C PHE A 80 -2.26 -1.49 -8.05
N GLN A 81 -1.30 -2.02 -8.80
CA GLN A 81 -0.74 -1.36 -9.97
C GLN A 81 -0.38 -2.45 -10.98
N PRO A 82 -1.37 -2.94 -11.76
CA PRO A 82 -1.12 -3.96 -12.76
C PRO A 82 -0.14 -3.45 -13.81
N SER A 83 0.63 -4.38 -14.40
CA SER A 83 1.56 -4.04 -15.48
C SER A 83 0.81 -3.39 -16.64
N THR A 84 1.41 -2.36 -17.24
CA THR A 84 0.89 -1.69 -18.44
C THR A 84 0.85 -2.60 -19.67
N SER A 85 1.45 -3.80 -19.58
CA SER A 85 1.46 -4.81 -20.64
C SER A 85 0.29 -5.79 -20.59
N LEU A 86 -0.58 -5.72 -19.57
CA LEU A 86 -1.71 -6.65 -19.44
C LEU A 86 -2.85 -6.27 -20.41
N ASN A 87 -3.44 -7.28 -21.04
CA ASN A 87 -4.68 -7.11 -21.80
C ASN A 87 -5.90 -6.99 -20.85
N ALA A 88 -7.06 -6.60 -21.38
CA ALA A 88 -8.27 -6.36 -20.58
C ALA A 88 -8.66 -7.56 -19.69
N ALA A 89 -8.65 -8.78 -20.23
CA ALA A 89 -8.98 -9.98 -19.46
C ALA A 89 -7.95 -10.27 -18.35
N GLN A 90 -6.67 -9.98 -18.59
CA GLN A 90 -5.62 -10.10 -17.59
C GLN A 90 -5.72 -9.02 -16.50
N LEU A 91 -6.19 -7.82 -16.85
CA LEU A 91 -6.45 -6.76 -15.88
C LEU A 91 -7.62 -7.13 -14.97
N ASP A 92 -8.72 -7.63 -15.54
CA ASP A 92 -9.89 -8.08 -14.78
C ASP A 92 -9.50 -9.22 -13.82
N LEU A 93 -8.74 -10.20 -14.31
CA LEU A 93 -8.23 -11.29 -13.47
C LEU A 93 -7.28 -10.76 -12.38
N ALA A 94 -6.38 -9.84 -12.70
CA ALA A 94 -5.47 -9.25 -11.72
C ALA A 94 -6.24 -8.52 -10.61
N GLN A 95 -7.32 -7.83 -10.95
CA GLN A 95 -8.19 -7.17 -9.99
C GLN A 95 -8.95 -8.19 -9.13
N GLU A 96 -9.53 -9.22 -9.74
CA GLU A 96 -10.22 -10.30 -9.02
C GLU A 96 -9.27 -11.00 -8.03
N LEU A 97 -8.03 -11.28 -8.44
CA LEU A 97 -7.03 -11.89 -7.59
C LEU A 97 -6.62 -10.96 -6.43
N PHE A 98 -6.54 -9.65 -6.66
CA PHE A 98 -6.28 -8.66 -5.60
C PHE A 98 -7.42 -8.66 -4.58
N GLU A 99 -8.66 -8.51 -5.02
CA GLU A 99 -9.86 -8.53 -4.16
C GLU A 99 -10.03 -9.87 -3.42
N ARG A 100 -9.67 -10.98 -4.07
CA ARG A 100 -9.66 -12.31 -3.45
C ARG A 100 -8.55 -12.44 -2.41
N GLU A 101 -7.37 -11.85 -2.60
CA GLU A 101 -6.31 -11.83 -1.59
C GLU A 101 -6.83 -11.16 -0.32
N ALA A 102 -7.44 -9.99 -0.46
CA ALA A 102 -8.09 -9.29 0.64
C ALA A 102 -9.10 -10.20 1.37
N THR A 103 -10.01 -10.83 0.63
CA THR A 103 -11.04 -11.70 1.23
C THR A 103 -10.43 -12.88 1.98
N VAL A 104 -9.44 -13.56 1.39
CA VAL A 104 -8.78 -14.72 2.02
C VAL A 104 -8.02 -14.28 3.27
N LEU A 105 -7.26 -13.18 3.22
CA LEU A 105 -6.52 -12.69 4.39
C LEU A 105 -7.45 -12.23 5.52
N ALA A 106 -8.63 -11.69 5.20
CA ALA A 106 -9.65 -11.37 6.20
C ALA A 106 -10.18 -12.63 6.90
N ASP A 107 -10.34 -13.74 6.17
CA ASP A 107 -10.85 -15.01 6.71
C ASP A 107 -9.78 -15.79 7.52
N VAL A 108 -8.60 -16.03 6.92
CA VAL A 108 -7.58 -16.88 7.55
C VAL A 108 -6.66 -16.14 8.52
N GLY A 109 -6.49 -14.83 8.33
CA GLY A 109 -5.57 -14.03 9.14
C GLY A 109 -6.02 -13.84 10.60
N MET A 110 -7.32 -13.96 10.89
CA MET A 110 -7.83 -13.85 12.27
C MET A 110 -7.43 -15.04 13.15
N ASN A 111 -7.17 -16.20 12.53
CA ASN A 111 -7.02 -17.47 13.23
C ASN A 111 -5.57 -17.97 13.29
N HIS A 112 -4.61 -17.21 12.77
CA HIS A 112 -3.22 -17.66 12.68
C HIS A 112 -2.18 -16.54 12.85
N ASP A 113 -1.38 -16.61 13.92
CA ASP A 113 -0.39 -15.58 14.30
C ASP A 113 0.73 -15.32 13.26
N GLN A 114 0.91 -16.24 12.32
CA GLN A 114 1.88 -16.13 11.23
C GLN A 114 1.26 -15.72 9.90
N ILE A 115 -0.04 -15.44 9.82
CA ILE A 115 -0.68 -14.97 8.59
C ILE A 115 -1.08 -13.51 8.79
N PRO A 116 -0.70 -12.59 7.88
CA PRO A 116 -1.15 -11.22 7.96
C PRO A 116 -2.68 -11.12 7.90
N TYR A 117 -3.26 -10.32 8.77
CA TYR A 117 -4.69 -9.98 8.72
C TYR A 117 -4.90 -8.75 7.83
N LEU A 118 -5.93 -8.77 6.99
CA LEU A 118 -6.39 -7.60 6.23
C LEU A 118 -7.19 -6.68 7.15
N PHE A 119 -6.80 -5.42 7.19
CA PHE A 119 -7.47 -4.39 7.99
C PHE A 119 -8.31 -3.41 7.18
N ALA A 120 -7.94 -3.15 5.93
CA ALA A 120 -8.67 -2.21 5.08
C ALA A 120 -8.41 -2.46 3.60
N PHE A 121 -9.44 -2.23 2.77
CA PHE A 121 -9.35 -2.10 1.31
C PHE A 121 -10.02 -0.78 0.92
N PHE A 122 -9.34 0.10 0.19
CA PHE A 122 -9.89 1.41 -0.15
C PHE A 122 -9.32 1.99 -1.46
N PRO A 123 -10.13 2.74 -2.24
CA PRO A 123 -9.65 3.49 -3.39
C PRO A 123 -9.10 4.87 -2.98
N VAL A 124 -8.15 5.38 -3.77
CA VAL A 124 -7.73 6.79 -3.76
C VAL A 124 -7.80 7.31 -5.19
N VAL A 125 -8.61 8.34 -5.39
CA VAL A 125 -8.76 9.02 -6.68
C VAL A 125 -7.91 10.29 -6.67
N VAL A 126 -7.10 10.48 -7.71
CA VAL A 126 -6.18 11.61 -7.82
C VAL A 126 -6.26 12.23 -9.21
N PRO A 127 -5.96 13.53 -9.35
CA PRO A 127 -5.73 14.12 -10.66
C PRO A 127 -4.66 13.32 -11.40
N SER A 128 -4.93 12.97 -12.65
CA SER A 128 -3.95 12.31 -13.51
C SER A 128 -2.82 13.28 -13.84
N LEU A 129 -1.68 12.73 -14.28
CA LEU A 129 -0.63 13.56 -14.89
C LEU A 129 -1.10 14.12 -16.25
N GLN A 130 -2.14 13.53 -16.84
CA GLN A 130 -2.82 14.05 -18.03
C GLN A 130 -3.88 15.10 -17.62
N PRO A 131 -3.89 16.30 -18.23
CA PRO A 131 -4.87 17.34 -17.91
C PRO A 131 -6.32 16.86 -18.06
N GLY A 132 -7.18 17.20 -17.09
CA GLY A 132 -8.62 16.89 -17.14
C GLY A 132 -8.99 15.43 -16.87
N ARG A 133 -8.02 14.56 -16.59
CA ARG A 133 -8.25 13.14 -16.26
C ARG A 133 -8.00 12.87 -14.77
N GLN A 134 -8.61 11.80 -14.26
CA GLN A 134 -8.35 11.28 -12.92
C GLN A 134 -7.82 9.85 -13.03
N ASP A 135 -6.88 9.51 -12.15
CA ASP A 135 -6.40 8.13 -11.95
C ASP A 135 -6.98 7.61 -10.64
N GLN A 136 -7.39 6.35 -10.60
CA GLN A 136 -7.83 5.66 -9.40
C GLN A 136 -6.84 4.57 -9.03
N PHE A 137 -6.40 4.56 -7.79
CA PHE A 137 -5.53 3.54 -7.23
C PHE A 137 -6.24 2.80 -6.11
N PHE A 138 -6.10 1.48 -6.04
CA PHE A 138 -6.65 0.67 -4.95
C PHE A 138 -5.54 0.30 -3.98
N TYR A 139 -5.89 0.29 -2.69
CA TYR A 139 -4.97 -0.02 -1.62
C TYR A 139 -5.54 -1.06 -0.67
N GLU A 140 -4.64 -1.89 -0.13
CA GLU A 140 -4.90 -2.88 0.91
C GLU A 140 -3.96 -2.65 2.09
N GLU A 141 -4.47 -2.57 3.32
CA GLU A 141 -3.64 -2.57 4.53
C GLU A 141 -3.64 -3.93 5.21
N ASN A 142 -2.44 -4.46 5.43
CA ASN A 142 -2.23 -5.72 6.13
C ASN A 142 -1.27 -5.52 7.32
N ARG A 143 -1.45 -6.32 8.37
CA ARG A 143 -0.55 -6.35 9.52
C ARG A 143 -0.37 -7.78 10.05
N CYS A 144 0.82 -8.05 10.58
CA CYS A 144 1.12 -9.27 11.33
C CYS A 144 1.20 -8.96 12.83
N TYR A 145 0.62 -9.81 13.67
CA TYR A 145 0.60 -9.63 15.13
C TYR A 145 1.75 -10.33 15.88
N SER A 146 2.42 -11.33 15.28
CA SER A 146 3.50 -12.04 15.96
C SER A 146 4.81 -11.25 16.01
N ARG A 147 5.61 -11.51 17.05
CA ARG A 147 6.91 -10.89 17.40
C ARG A 147 8.03 -11.11 16.36
N GLY A 148 7.78 -10.89 15.06
CA GLY A 148 8.72 -11.17 13.99
C GLY A 148 8.47 -10.29 12.76
N ASN A 149 9.34 -9.29 12.59
CA ASN A 149 9.67 -8.55 11.36
C ASN A 149 8.55 -8.46 10.28
N LEU A 150 7.73 -7.39 10.31
CA LEU A 150 6.73 -7.06 9.26
C LEU A 150 7.28 -7.15 7.83
N LEU A 151 8.60 -6.94 7.64
CA LEU A 151 9.26 -7.04 6.34
C LEU A 151 9.31 -8.48 5.77
N TRP A 152 9.38 -9.50 6.63
CA TRP A 152 9.67 -10.88 6.20
C TRP A 152 8.59 -11.42 5.24
N PHE A 153 7.32 -11.13 5.53
CA PHE A 153 6.17 -11.56 4.72
C PHE A 153 6.06 -10.86 3.36
N CYS A 154 6.51 -9.61 3.25
CA CYS A 154 6.46 -8.86 1.98
C CYS A 154 7.57 -9.27 1.01
N THR A 155 8.72 -9.73 1.52
CA THR A 155 9.90 -10.00 0.68
C THR A 155 10.05 -11.44 0.21
N ARG A 156 9.30 -12.39 0.78
CA ARG A 156 9.36 -13.82 0.40
C ARG A 156 7.98 -14.47 0.42
N GLY A 157 7.19 -14.23 -0.63
CA GLY A 157 6.25 -15.21 -1.18
C GLY A 157 5.11 -15.75 -0.29
N CYS A 158 4.81 -15.16 0.87
CA CYS A 158 3.69 -15.61 1.72
C CYS A 158 2.32 -15.02 1.30
N SER A 159 2.09 -14.82 0.00
CA SER A 159 0.75 -14.90 -0.57
C SER A 159 0.80 -15.99 -1.66
N PRO A 160 0.03 -17.09 -1.51
CA PRO A 160 0.12 -18.24 -2.41
C PRO A 160 -0.20 -17.93 -3.89
N MET A 161 -0.70 -16.73 -4.21
CA MET A 161 -0.90 -16.28 -5.60
C MET A 161 0.36 -15.78 -6.31
N TRP A 162 1.40 -15.36 -5.58
CA TRP A 162 2.60 -14.78 -6.20
C TRP A 162 3.55 -15.83 -6.79
N GLY A 163 3.35 -17.11 -6.45
CA GLY A 163 4.11 -18.24 -7.00
C GLY A 163 3.53 -18.82 -8.30
N GLN A 164 2.28 -18.51 -8.67
CA GLN A 164 1.62 -19.18 -9.80
C GLN A 164 1.67 -18.41 -11.13
N ILE A 165 2.12 -17.15 -11.15
CA ILE A 165 2.17 -16.34 -12.38
C ILE A 165 3.62 -16.12 -12.88
N LEU A 166 4.62 -16.62 -12.15
CA LEU A 166 6.04 -16.56 -12.54
C LEU A 166 6.61 -17.89 -13.08
N THR A 167 5.76 -18.91 -13.33
CA THR A 167 6.20 -20.22 -13.86
C THR A 167 5.62 -20.59 -15.23
N SER A 168 5.08 -19.63 -15.98
CA SER A 168 4.80 -19.80 -17.41
C SER A 168 5.61 -18.81 -18.22
N GLY A 169 6.91 -19.09 -18.31
CA GLY A 169 7.92 -18.45 -19.13
C GLY A 169 9.17 -19.31 -19.14
#